data_AF-A0A6L8I9Q7-F1
#
_entry.id   AF-A0A6L8I9Q7-F1
#
_cell.length_a   1.000
_cell.length_b   1.000
_cell.length_c   1.000
_cell.angle_alpha   90.00
_cell.angle_beta   90.00
_cell.angle_gamma   90.00
#
_symmetry.space_group_name_H-M   'P 1'
#
loop_
_entity.id
_entity.type
_entity.pdbx_description
1 polymer ?
#
loop_
_entity_poly.entity_id
_entity_poly.type
_entity_poly.pdbx_seq_one_letter_code
_entity_poly.pdbx_strand_id
1 'polypeptide(L)' 'MPVQITIRDVPEAVRDQLAVRAALQHQSMQGFLRAELVRLASRPSVTEWLQGVRERKAAAGTRVRPDSILLARDTDRR' A
#
# COMPACT_ATOMS: atom_id res chain seq x y z
N MET A 1 7.13 -18.16 -12.73
CA MET A 1 7.85 -17.82 -13.98
C MET A 1 8.47 -16.44 -13.80
N PRO A 2 9.72 -16.21 -14.22
CA PRO A 2 10.31 -14.87 -14.16
C PRO A 2 9.56 -13.92 -15.10
N VAL A 3 9.22 -12.73 -14.60
CA VAL A 3 8.61 -11.66 -15.40
C VAL A 3 9.67 -10.60 -15.63
N GLN A 4 9.99 -10.33 -16.89
CA GLN A 4 10.92 -9.27 -17.27
C GLN A 4 10.15 -7.99 -17.61
N ILE A 5 10.53 -6.88 -16.98
CA ILE A 5 9.92 -5.57 -17.21
C ILE A 5 10.99 -4.67 -17.84
N THR A 6 10.65 -4.03 -18.97
CA THR A 6 11.51 -3.06 -19.64
C THR A 6 10.83 -1.69 -19.58
N ILE A 7 11.51 -0.70 -19.01
CA ILE A 7 11.02 0.69 -18.95
C ILE A 7 11.75 1.46 -20.05
N ARG A 8 10.98 1.97 -21.02
CA ARG A 8 11.50 2.76 -22.14
C ARG A 8 11.53 4.25 -21.80
N ASP A 9 12.39 4.98 -22.51
CA ASP A 9 12.47 6.44 -22.48
C ASP A 9 12.73 7.04 -21.09
N VAL A 10 13.52 6.34 -20.26
CA VAL A 10 13.95 6.85 -18.96
C VAL A 10 15.05 7.90 -19.18
N PRO A 11 14.87 9.15 -18.74
CA PRO A 11 15.91 10.16 -18.85
C PRO A 11 17.18 9.71 -18.12
N GLU A 12 18.34 9.97 -18.73
CA GLU A 12 19.63 9.52 -18.18
C GLU A 12 19.86 10.03 -16.76
N ALA A 13 19.51 11.30 -16.49
CA ALA A 13 19.59 11.89 -15.16
C ALA A 13 18.78 11.11 -14.10
N VAL A 14 17.62 10.56 -14.47
CA VAL A 14 16.77 9.76 -13.57
C VAL A 14 17.41 8.40 -13.33
N ARG A 15 17.92 7.74 -14.39
CA ARG A 15 18.64 6.47 -14.28
C ARG A 15 19.82 6.61 -13.31
N ASP A 16 20.61 7.67 -13.44
CA ASP A 16 21.82 7.87 -12.64
C ASP A 16 21.48 8.16 -11.18
N GLN A 17 20.45 8.96 -10.91
CA GLN A 17 19.95 9.15 -9.55
C GLN A 17 19.48 7.84 -8.91
N LEU A 18 18.78 6.99 -9.66
CA LEU A 18 18.34 5.69 -9.17
C LEU A 18 19.53 4.75 -8.92
N ALA A 19 20.56 4.78 -9.77
CA ALA A 19 21.78 4.01 -9.59
C ALA A 19 22.55 4.46 -8.32
N VAL A 20 22.64 5.76 -8.07
CA VAL A 20 23.22 6.30 -6.84
C VAL A 20 22.42 5.84 -5.61
N ARG A 21 21.09 5.90 -5.65
CA ARG A 21 20.23 5.42 -4.54
C ARG A 21 20.37 3.92 -4.30
N ALA A 22 20.54 3.14 -5.36
CA ALA A 22 20.79 1.70 -5.26
C ALA A 22 22.16 1.44 -4.61
N ALA A 23 23.20 2.14 -5.05
CA ALA A 23 24.55 2.03 -4.50
C ALA A 23 24.61 2.40 -3.01
N LEU A 24 23.92 3.48 -2.60
CA LEU A 24 23.80 3.89 -1.20
C LEU A 24 23.12 2.84 -0.31
N GLN A 25 22.26 2.01 -0.88
CA GLN A 25 21.60 0.90 -0.18
C GLN A 25 22.35 -0.43 -0.34
N HIS A 26 23.54 -0.42 -0.92
CA HIS A 26 24.33 -1.61 -1.24
C HIS A 26 23.56 -2.65 -2.07
N GLN A 27 22.69 -2.17 -2.97
CA GLN A 27 21.86 -2.99 -3.84
C GLN A 27 22.23 -2.77 -5.31
N SER A 28 22.03 -3.80 -6.13
CA SER A 28 22.07 -3.64 -7.58
C SER A 28 20.89 -2.78 -8.05
N MET A 29 21.06 -2.08 -9.19
CA MET A 29 19.99 -1.24 -9.76
C MET A 29 18.68 -2.03 -9.97
N GLN A 30 18.78 -3.26 -10.49
CA GLN A 30 17.63 -4.15 -10.66
C GLN A 30 17.01 -4.57 -9.33
N GLY A 31 17.83 -4.85 -8.32
CA GLY A 31 17.36 -5.19 -6.97
C GLY A 31 16.61 -4.05 -6.30
N PHE A 32 17.15 -2.84 -6.39
CA PHE A 32 16.55 -1.62 -5.87
C PHE A 32 15.21 -1.33 -6.56
N LEU A 33 15.16 -1.37 -7.90
CA LEU A 33 13.91 -1.17 -8.63
C LEU A 33 12.84 -2.21 -8.29
N ARG A 34 13.23 -3.48 -8.13
CA ARG A 34 12.31 -4.53 -7.68
C ARG A 34 11.72 -4.23 -6.31
N ALA A 35 12.55 -3.83 -5.35
CA ALA A 35 12.10 -3.48 -4.00
C ALA A 35 11.13 -2.29 -4.03
N GLU A 36 11.43 -1.27 -4.83
CA GLU A 36 10.56 -0.11 -5.02
C GLU A 36 9.22 -0.47 -5.68
N LEU A 37 9.22 -1.34 -6.69
CA LEU A 37 7.98 -1.83 -7.32
C LEU A 37 7.11 -2.62 -6.33
N VAL A 38 7.73 -3.46 -5.50
CA VAL A 38 7.02 -4.19 -4.43
C VAL A 38 6.44 -3.21 -3.41
N ARG A 39 7.22 -2.20 -3.01
CA ARG A 39 6.77 -1.15 -2.08
C ARG A 39 5.61 -0.33 -2.65
N LEU A 40 5.64 -0.07 -3.95
CA LEU A 40 4.56 0.63 -4.65
C LEU A 40 3.29 -0.24 -4.68
N ALA A 41 3.42 -1.53 -5.00
CA ALA A 41 2.30 -2.45 -5.05
C ALA A 41 1.74 -2.80 -3.65
N SER A 42 2.54 -2.74 -2.60
CA SER A 42 2.10 -3.03 -1.23
C SER A 42 1.25 -1.93 -0.60
N ARG A 43 1.23 -0.74 -1.21
CA ARG A 43 0.35 0.37 -0.82
C ARG A 43 -0.86 0.40 -1.75
N PRO A 44 -1.99 -0.24 -1.39
CA PRO A 44 -3.22 -0.05 -2.12
C PRO A 44 -3.55 1.44 -2.15
N SER A 45 -4.03 1.94 -3.28
CA SER A 45 -4.58 3.28 -3.36
C SER A 45 -5.66 3.45 -2.29
N VAL A 46 -5.87 4.67 -1.79
CA VAL A 46 -6.92 4.96 -0.79
C VAL A 46 -8.27 4.42 -1.25
N THR A 47 -8.54 4.49 -2.55
CA THR A 47 -9.72 3.93 -3.21
C THR A 47 -9.81 2.40 -3.14
N GLU A 48 -8.75 1.68 -3.49
CA GLU A 48 -8.71 0.20 -3.40
C GLU A 48 -8.81 -0.26 -1.94
N TRP A 49 -8.15 0.45 -1.02
CA TRP A 49 -8.25 0.18 0.40
C TRP A 49 -9.67 0.41 0.93
N LEU A 50 -10.31 1.53 0.56
CA LEU A 50 -11.70 1.83 0.93
C LEU A 50 -12.67 0.78 0.39
N GLN A 51 -12.44 0.29 -0.82
CA GLN A 51 -13.24 -0.79 -1.40
C GLN A 51 -13.08 -2.10 -0.62
N GLY A 52 -11.84 -2.51 -0.31
CA GLY A 52 -11.59 -3.68 0.54
C GLY A 52 -12.17 -3.54 1.95
N VAL A 53 -12.20 -2.33 2.53
CA VAL A 53 -12.88 -2.08 3.81
C VAL A 53 -14.40 -2.22 3.68
N ARG A 54 -15.00 -1.74 2.59
CA ARG A 54 -16.45 -1.88 2.34
C ARG A 54 -16.84 -3.35 2.16
N GLU A 55 -16.09 -4.09 1.36
CA GLU A 55 -16.31 -5.53 1.15
C GLU A 55 -16.18 -6.31 2.45
N ARG A 56 -15.14 -6.04 3.25
CA ARG A 56 -14.97 -6.68 4.57
C ARG A 56 -16.09 -6.33 5.54
N LYS A 57 -16.53 -5.08 5.57
CA LYS A 57 -17.68 -4.65 6.40
C LYS A 57 -18.98 -5.33 5.97
N ALA A 58 -19.19 -5.52 4.67
CA ALA A 58 -20.35 -6.24 4.17
C ALA A 58 -20.29 -7.73 4.53
N ALA A 59 -19.12 -8.36 4.38
CA ALA A 59 -18.92 -9.78 4.69
C ALA A 59 -19.00 -10.11 6.18
N ALA A 60 -18.59 -9.19 7.07
CA ALA A 60 -18.63 -9.41 8.51
C ALA A 60 -20.06 -9.54 9.08
N GLY A 61 -21.10 -9.08 8.35
CA GLY A 61 -22.50 -9.22 8.73
C GLY A 61 -22.94 -8.43 9.98
N THR A 62 -22.00 -7.98 10.81
CA THR A 62 -22.25 -7.23 12.04
C THR A 62 -22.39 -5.75 11.75
N ARG A 63 -23.58 -5.21 11.99
CA ARG A 63 -23.85 -3.77 11.89
C ARG A 63 -24.16 -3.22 13.27
N VAL A 64 -23.23 -2.44 13.83
CA VAL A 64 -23.47 -1.71 15.08
C VAL A 64 -24.19 -0.41 14.75
N ARG A 65 -25.34 -0.18 15.38
CA ARG A 65 -26.09 1.08 15.18
C ARG A 65 -25.47 2.19 16.04
N PRO A 66 -25.50 3.45 15.58
CA PRO A 66 -25.01 4.59 16.37
C PRO A 66 -25.61 4.60 17.79
N ASP A 67 -26.91 4.31 17.91
CA ASP A 67 -27.61 4.31 19.20
C ASP A 67 -27.06 3.26 20.17
N SER A 68 -26.70 2.07 19.67
CA SER A 68 -26.07 1.02 20.51
C SER A 68 -24.65 1.39 20.97
N ILE A 69 -23.93 2.20 20.18
CA ILE A 69 -22.60 2.69 20.55
C ILE A 69 -22.72 3.73 21.67
N LEU A 70 -23.67 4.65 21.51
CA LEU A 70 -23.94 5.69 22.51
C LEU A 70 -24.44 5.09 23.82
N LEU A 71 -25.35 4.12 23.74
CA LEU A 71 -25.86 3.40 24.92
C LEU A 71 -24.73 2.68 25.67
N ALA A 72 -23.87 1.94 24.96
CA ALA A 72 -22.73 1.21 25.55
C ALA A 72 -21.73 2.16 26.22
N ARG A 73 -21.43 3.30 25.58
CA ARG A 73 -20.56 4.34 26.13
C ARG A 73 -21.14 4.95 27.41
N ASP A 74 -22.44 5.18 27.45
CA ASP A 74 -23.10 5.84 28.58
C ASP A 74 -23.28 4.88 29.77
N THR A 75 -23.37 3.57 29.54
CA THR A 75 -23.31 2.55 30.62
C THR A 75 -21.95 2.44 31.29
N ASP A 76 -20.85 2.68 30.57
CA ASP A 76 -19.48 2.62 31.12
C ASP A 76 -19.13 3.84 32.00
N ARG A 77 -19.95 4.90 31.93
CA ARG A 77 -19.79 6.14 32.71
C ARG A 77 -20.59 6.18 34.02
N ARG A 78 -21.35 5.13 34.34
CA ARG A 78 -22.11 5.01 35.60
C ARG A 78 -21.42 4.07 36.56
#